data_AF-A0A9P5XSI3-F1
#
_entry.id   AF-A0A9P5XSI3-F1
#
_cell.length_a   1.000
_cell.length_b   1.000
_cell.length_c   1.000
_cell.angle_alpha   90.00
_cell.angle_beta   90.00
_cell.angle_gamma   90.00
#
_symmetry.space_group_name_H-M   'P 1'
#
loop_
_entity.id
_entity.type
_entity.pdbx_description
1 polymer ?
#
loop_
_entity_poly.entity_id
_entity_poly.type
_entity_poly.pdbx_seq_one_letter_code
_entity_poly.pdbx_strand_id
1 'polypeptide(L)'
;MKVQWGLSYVMLNHAESLCPYVDMFVYVLGAKAETPDKHRKIDALSLSANEWGRVGMFYSLLSHADKAQQAFSSACVPTLFNAIPSIKSLHTAWNSCSNKLKYIAFHPALNAACEKLNDYYKKTSDSDAHVFAMLLHPTKKMNYFKKHWDDNLQDEVLIFAKIIFKERYELLNEECADTDSDKSDDEDTSADPSWPWLAKFQWYLNTSDILPEDMSVVEWWGVRRTLFVTAIGSYPLDQDLINRFNETVDDKSDVYRLPDIKDKSVFWI
;
A
#
# COMPACT_ATOMS: atom_id res chain seq x y z
N MET A 1 -9.52 12.43 13.22
CA MET A 1 -9.67 13.59 12.30
C MET A 1 -9.83 13.02 10.90
N LYS A 2 -10.98 13.20 10.23
CA LYS A 2 -11.24 12.60 8.91
C LYS A 2 -10.44 13.40 7.88
N VAL A 3 -9.33 12.85 7.41
CA VAL A 3 -8.39 13.57 6.56
C VAL A 3 -9.05 13.83 5.20
N GLN A 4 -9.08 15.10 4.78
CA GLN A 4 -9.83 15.62 3.63
C GLN A 4 -9.16 15.32 2.26
N TRP A 5 -8.55 14.15 2.12
CA TRP A 5 -7.82 13.78 0.90
C TRP A 5 -8.82 13.22 -0.11
N GLY A 6 -8.86 13.83 -1.30
CA GLY A 6 -9.84 13.50 -2.34
C GLY A 6 -10.96 14.52 -2.55
N LEU A 7 -10.94 15.68 -1.87
CA LEU A 7 -11.94 16.75 -2.06
C LEU A 7 -12.07 17.17 -3.52
N SER A 8 -10.95 17.29 -4.26
CA SER A 8 -10.97 17.63 -5.68
C SER A 8 -11.70 16.57 -6.51
N TYR A 9 -11.50 15.28 -6.23
CA TYR A 9 -12.19 14.19 -6.93
C TYR A 9 -13.70 14.23 -6.66
N VAL A 10 -14.09 14.35 -5.39
CA VAL A 10 -15.50 14.43 -4.97
C VAL A 10 -16.18 15.67 -5.56
N MET A 11 -15.49 16.81 -5.53
CA MET A 11 -15.97 18.07 -6.10
C MET A 11 -16.23 17.93 -7.60
N LEU A 12 -15.31 17.32 -8.37
CA LEU A 12 -15.49 17.14 -9.81
C LEU A 12 -16.62 16.14 -10.12
N ASN A 13 -16.73 15.05 -9.37
CA ASN A 13 -17.85 14.10 -9.50
C ASN A 13 -19.21 14.79 -9.30
N HIS A 14 -19.29 15.64 -8.27
CA HIS A 14 -20.50 16.41 -7.99
C HIS A 14 -20.76 17.46 -9.08
N ALA A 15 -19.73 18.16 -9.55
CA ALA A 15 -19.86 19.16 -10.60
C ALA A 15 -20.32 18.54 -11.93
N GLU A 16 -19.78 17.38 -12.31
CA GLU A 16 -20.16 16.66 -13.53
C GLU A 16 -21.60 16.14 -13.44
N SER A 17 -21.98 15.51 -12.30
CA SER A 17 -23.34 15.00 -12.09
C SER A 17 -24.41 16.10 -11.99
N LEU A 18 -24.02 17.29 -11.54
CA LEU A 18 -24.92 18.44 -11.40
C LEU A 18 -24.76 19.48 -12.51
N CYS A 19 -24.03 19.17 -13.59
CA CYS A 19 -23.77 20.10 -14.69
C CYS A 19 -25.02 20.86 -15.19
N PRO A 20 -26.18 20.21 -15.45
CA PRO A 20 -27.39 20.93 -15.87
C PRO A 20 -27.89 21.96 -14.86
N TYR A 21 -27.73 21.66 -13.56
CA TYR A 21 -28.13 22.56 -12.48
C TYR A 21 -27.13 23.68 -12.27
N VAL A 22 -25.83 23.42 -12.47
CA VAL A 22 -24.78 24.44 -12.43
C VAL A 22 -25.00 25.44 -13.57
N ASP A 23 -25.24 24.97 -14.78
CA ASP A 23 -25.50 25.83 -15.93
C ASP A 23 -26.80 26.64 -15.74
N MET A 24 -27.87 26.01 -15.25
CA MET A 24 -29.11 26.70 -14.89
C MET A 24 -28.89 27.75 -13.80
N PHE A 25 -28.08 27.44 -12.79
CA PHE A 25 -27.76 28.37 -11.72
C PHE A 25 -27.01 29.59 -12.23
N VAL A 26 -25.98 29.40 -13.06
CA VAL A 26 -25.21 30.51 -13.66
C VAL A 26 -26.14 31.37 -14.53
N TYR A 27 -27.00 30.75 -15.34
CA TYR A 27 -27.99 31.46 -16.15
C TYR A 27 -28.95 32.32 -15.31
N VAL A 28 -29.55 31.74 -14.26
CA VAL A 28 -30.47 32.47 -13.37
C VAL A 28 -29.75 33.58 -12.59
N LEU A 29 -28.50 33.35 -12.18
CA LEU A 29 -27.68 34.34 -11.51
C LEU A 29 -27.37 35.52 -12.45
N GLY A 30 -27.06 35.23 -13.71
CA GLY A 30 -26.86 36.22 -14.75
C GLY A 30 -28.12 37.06 -14.96
N ALA A 31 -29.27 36.43 -15.16
CA ALA A 31 -30.53 37.14 -15.40
C ALA A 31 -30.93 38.11 -14.26
N LYS A 32 -30.45 37.87 -13.04
CA LYS A 32 -30.68 38.73 -11.87
C LYS A 32 -29.65 39.86 -11.73
N ALA A 33 -28.63 39.94 -12.57
CA ALA A 33 -27.59 40.94 -12.47
C ALA A 33 -28.09 42.33 -12.89
N GLU A 34 -27.88 43.32 -12.02
CA GLU A 34 -28.35 44.70 -12.22
C GLU A 34 -27.64 45.44 -13.36
N THR A 35 -26.40 45.07 -13.65
CA THR A 35 -25.59 45.74 -14.68
C THR A 35 -25.20 44.78 -15.80
N PRO A 36 -25.17 45.26 -17.06
CA PRO A 36 -24.80 44.44 -18.21
C PRO A 36 -23.36 43.90 -18.10
N ASP A 37 -22.46 44.63 -17.44
CA ASP A 37 -21.10 44.16 -17.19
C ASP A 37 -21.04 43.01 -16.17
N LYS A 38 -21.88 43.05 -15.13
CA LYS A 38 -22.01 41.93 -14.18
C LYS A 38 -22.61 40.70 -14.87
N HIS A 39 -23.62 40.89 -15.71
CA HIS A 39 -24.23 39.82 -16.50
C HIS A 39 -23.18 39.08 -17.35
N ARG A 40 -22.41 39.82 -18.15
CA ARG A 40 -21.34 39.25 -18.99
C ARG A 40 -20.29 38.50 -18.18
N LYS A 41 -19.93 39.01 -17.00
CA LYS A 41 -18.96 38.33 -16.11
C LYS A 41 -19.51 37.01 -15.56
N ILE A 42 -20.79 36.95 -15.24
CA ILE A 42 -21.44 35.73 -14.75
C ILE A 42 -21.59 34.71 -15.87
N ASP A 43 -22.03 35.13 -17.05
CA ASP A 43 -22.16 34.25 -18.22
C ASP A 43 -20.80 33.62 -18.59
N ALA A 44 -19.72 34.38 -18.47
CA ALA A 44 -18.36 33.90 -18.70
C ALA A 44 -17.89 32.82 -17.70
N LEU A 45 -18.61 32.59 -16.59
CA LEU A 45 -18.34 31.48 -15.66
C LEU A 45 -18.96 30.16 -16.13
N SER A 46 -19.86 30.19 -17.12
CA SER A 46 -20.43 28.96 -17.68
C SER A 46 -19.35 28.20 -18.44
N LEU A 47 -19.20 26.91 -18.11
CA LEU A 47 -18.26 26.05 -18.80
C LEU A 47 -18.85 25.63 -20.15
N SER A 48 -18.04 25.73 -21.19
CA SER A 48 -18.38 25.20 -22.51
C SER A 48 -18.43 23.66 -22.50
N ALA A 49 -19.10 23.07 -23.49
CA ALA A 49 -19.13 21.61 -23.65
C ALA A 49 -17.72 20.98 -23.71
N ASN A 50 -16.76 21.69 -24.33
CA ASN A 50 -15.36 21.25 -24.38
C ASN A 50 -14.68 21.31 -23.00
N GLU A 51 -15.02 22.29 -22.17
CA GLU A 51 -14.52 22.40 -20.80
C GLU A 51 -15.10 21.32 -19.91
N TRP A 52 -16.40 21.03 -20.02
CA TRP A 52 -17.01 19.89 -19.35
C TRP A 52 -16.37 18.57 -19.78
N GLY A 53 -16.05 18.41 -21.07
CA GLY A 53 -15.27 17.28 -21.56
C GLY A 53 -13.87 17.18 -20.91
N ARG A 54 -13.19 18.32 -20.73
CA ARG A 54 -11.89 18.36 -20.00
C ARG A 54 -12.05 18.00 -18.52
N VAL A 55 -13.12 18.45 -17.87
CA VAL A 55 -13.46 18.09 -16.49
C VAL A 55 -13.65 16.57 -16.35
N GLY A 56 -14.43 15.94 -17.24
CA GLY A 56 -14.63 14.48 -17.22
C GLY A 56 -13.33 13.69 -17.46
N MET A 57 -12.44 14.21 -18.32
CA MET A 57 -11.11 13.63 -18.49
C MET A 57 -10.25 13.74 -17.23
N PHE A 58 -10.27 14.90 -16.55
CA PHE A 58 -9.54 15.08 -15.30
C PHE A 58 -10.10 14.23 -14.17
N TYR A 59 -11.43 14.15 -14.05
CA TYR A 59 -12.13 13.25 -13.14
C TYR A 59 -11.69 11.78 -13.36
N SER A 60 -11.64 11.33 -14.62
CA SER A 60 -11.16 10.00 -14.96
C SER A 60 -9.72 9.74 -14.49
N LEU A 61 -8.82 10.72 -14.62
CA LEU A 61 -7.44 10.61 -14.13
C LEU A 61 -7.37 10.54 -12.61
N LEU A 62 -8.15 11.37 -11.90
CA LEU A 62 -8.21 11.38 -10.44
C LEU A 62 -8.83 10.10 -9.87
N SER A 63 -9.72 9.43 -10.60
CA SER A 63 -10.30 8.15 -10.17
C SER A 63 -9.24 7.07 -9.91
N HIS A 64 -8.10 7.12 -10.62
CA HIS A 64 -6.99 6.20 -10.37
C HIS A 64 -6.29 6.52 -9.05
N ALA A 65 -6.07 7.81 -8.74
CA ALA A 65 -5.48 8.23 -7.48
C ALA A 65 -6.40 7.95 -6.30
N ASP A 66 -7.71 8.17 -6.44
CA ASP A 66 -8.69 7.82 -5.41
C ASP A 66 -8.64 6.32 -5.10
N LYS A 67 -8.69 5.45 -6.11
CA LYS A 67 -8.55 3.99 -5.91
C LYS A 67 -7.26 3.62 -5.19
N ALA A 68 -6.13 4.21 -5.57
CA ALA A 68 -4.86 3.97 -4.91
C ALA A 68 -4.91 4.43 -3.45
N GLN A 69 -5.43 5.63 -3.17
CA GLN A 69 -5.60 6.16 -1.81
C GLN A 69 -6.50 5.26 -0.97
N GLN A 70 -7.63 4.80 -1.51
CA GLN A 70 -8.56 3.93 -0.81
C GLN A 70 -7.93 2.58 -0.45
N ALA A 71 -6.98 2.07 -1.24
CA ALA A 71 -6.24 0.85 -0.93
C ALA A 71 -5.40 0.96 0.37
N PHE A 72 -5.06 2.18 0.79
CA PHE A 72 -4.39 2.47 2.07
C PHE A 72 -5.37 2.81 3.19
N SER A 73 -6.61 3.12 2.85
CA SER A 73 -7.58 3.75 3.74
C SER A 73 -8.43 2.70 4.44
N SER A 74 -7.83 1.94 5.35
CA SER A 74 -8.56 1.13 6.32
C SER A 74 -8.11 1.46 7.73
N ALA A 75 -9.08 1.66 8.63
CA ALA A 75 -8.81 1.89 10.05
C ALA A 75 -8.67 0.59 10.85
N CYS A 76 -9.16 -0.53 10.30
CA CYS A 76 -9.33 -1.78 11.03
C CYS A 76 -8.59 -2.97 10.39
N VAL A 77 -8.00 -2.78 9.21
CA VAL A 77 -7.31 -3.85 8.47
C VAL A 77 -5.92 -3.37 8.09
N PRO A 78 -4.87 -4.20 8.22
CA PRO A 78 -3.55 -3.83 7.73
C PRO A 78 -3.60 -3.51 6.23
N THR A 79 -3.05 -2.38 5.83
CA THR A 79 -3.01 -1.97 4.41
C THR A 79 -1.60 -1.85 3.86
N LEU A 80 -0.58 -2.00 4.72
CA LEU A 80 0.82 -1.77 4.34
C LEU A 80 1.27 -2.68 3.18
N PHE A 81 0.78 -3.91 3.12
CA PHE A 81 1.07 -4.85 2.02
C PHE A 81 0.54 -4.37 0.66
N ASN A 82 -0.45 -3.48 0.63
CA ASN A 82 -1.00 -2.91 -0.61
C ASN A 82 -0.18 -1.73 -1.12
N ALA A 83 0.83 -1.25 -0.39
CA ALA A 83 1.54 -0.03 -0.74
C ALA A 83 2.25 -0.11 -2.09
N ILE A 84 3.13 -1.08 -2.24
CA ILE A 84 3.89 -1.33 -3.46
C ILE A 84 2.92 -1.63 -4.63
N PRO A 85 1.94 -2.55 -4.50
CA PRO A 85 0.95 -2.79 -5.56
C PRO A 85 0.19 -1.54 -6.01
N SER A 86 -0.27 -0.72 -5.06
CA SER A 86 -1.12 0.45 -5.34
C SER A 86 -0.34 1.55 -6.04
N ILE A 87 0.89 1.84 -5.59
CA ILE A 87 1.77 2.80 -6.24
C ILE A 87 2.12 2.34 -7.65
N LYS A 88 2.49 1.05 -7.83
CA LYS A 88 2.81 0.49 -9.15
C LYS A 88 1.61 0.56 -10.10
N SER A 89 0.42 0.15 -9.64
CA SER A 89 -0.81 0.21 -10.43
C SER A 89 -1.18 1.64 -10.84
N LEU A 90 -1.03 2.61 -9.94
CA LEU A 90 -1.30 4.02 -10.23
C LEU A 90 -0.34 4.56 -11.28
N HIS A 91 0.96 4.31 -11.10
CA HIS A 91 1.98 4.72 -12.06
C HIS A 91 1.73 4.12 -13.44
N THR A 92 1.45 2.81 -13.54
CA THR A 92 1.11 2.15 -14.80
C THR A 92 -0.13 2.77 -15.46
N ALA A 93 -1.17 3.09 -14.68
CA ALA A 93 -2.38 3.71 -15.19
C ALA A 93 -2.12 5.11 -15.77
N TRP A 94 -1.38 5.95 -15.06
CA TRP A 94 -1.04 7.31 -15.52
C TRP A 94 -0.06 7.31 -16.68
N ASN A 95 0.95 6.43 -16.67
CA ASN A 95 1.84 6.24 -17.81
C ASN A 95 1.08 5.71 -19.05
N SER A 96 0.07 4.86 -18.86
CA SER A 96 -0.81 4.45 -19.96
C SER A 96 -1.69 5.60 -20.45
N CYS A 97 -1.99 6.59 -19.61
CA CYS A 97 -2.75 7.78 -20.00
C CYS A 97 -1.90 8.80 -20.75
N SER A 98 -0.63 8.99 -20.41
CA SER A 98 0.27 9.89 -21.15
C SER A 98 0.52 9.45 -22.60
N ASN A 99 0.29 8.17 -22.91
CA ASN A 99 0.35 7.67 -24.29
C ASN A 99 -0.91 7.93 -25.13
N LYS A 100 -1.99 8.48 -24.54
CA LYS A 100 -3.27 8.69 -25.23
C LYS A 100 -3.43 10.16 -25.64
N LEU A 101 -3.72 10.38 -26.92
CA LEU A 101 -3.89 11.71 -27.51
C LEU A 101 -4.91 12.60 -26.77
N LYS A 102 -5.98 12.01 -26.24
CA LYS A 102 -7.01 12.75 -25.50
C LYS A 102 -6.49 13.41 -24.21
N TYR A 103 -5.38 12.94 -23.66
CA TYR A 103 -4.78 13.48 -22.45
C TYR A 103 -3.60 14.44 -22.70
N ILE A 104 -3.36 14.88 -23.95
CA ILE A 104 -2.26 15.82 -24.28
C ILE A 104 -2.24 17.03 -23.35
N ALA A 105 -3.40 17.62 -23.08
CA ALA A 105 -3.50 18.80 -22.20
C ALA A 105 -3.02 18.54 -20.77
N PHE A 106 -2.98 17.27 -20.33
CA PHE A 106 -2.55 16.84 -19.01
C PHE A 106 -1.13 16.26 -19.00
N HIS A 107 -0.43 16.13 -20.13
CA HIS A 107 0.91 15.53 -20.17
C HIS A 107 1.90 16.16 -19.19
N PRO A 108 2.02 17.51 -19.08
CA PRO A 108 2.92 18.12 -18.10
C PRO A 108 2.60 17.70 -16.67
N ALA A 109 1.31 17.64 -16.32
CA ALA A 109 0.85 17.22 -15.00
C ALA A 109 1.07 15.72 -14.75
N LEU A 110 0.83 14.87 -15.76
CA LEU A 110 1.07 13.43 -15.67
C LEU A 110 2.54 13.10 -15.49
N ASN A 111 3.43 13.79 -16.21
CA ASN A 111 4.87 13.61 -16.06
C ASN A 111 5.32 13.98 -14.64
N ALA A 112 4.92 15.16 -14.15
CA ALA A 112 5.22 15.58 -12.78
C ALA A 112 4.62 14.62 -11.73
N ALA A 113 3.44 14.06 -11.99
CA ALA A 113 2.80 13.09 -11.11
C ALA A 113 3.56 11.74 -11.08
N CYS A 114 4.00 11.24 -12.23
CA CYS A 114 4.82 10.03 -12.33
C CYS A 114 6.18 10.21 -11.65
N GLU A 115 6.84 11.35 -11.85
CA GLU A 115 8.07 11.71 -11.12
C GLU A 115 7.84 11.70 -9.61
N LYS A 116 6.72 12.27 -9.15
CA LYS A 116 6.38 12.28 -7.73
C LYS A 116 6.12 10.87 -7.18
N LEU A 117 5.47 9.99 -7.96
CA LEU A 117 5.28 8.60 -7.56
C LEU A 117 6.60 7.83 -7.47
N ASN A 118 7.58 8.14 -8.33
CA ASN A 118 8.91 7.57 -8.23
C ASN A 118 9.59 7.94 -6.91
N ASP A 119 9.44 9.18 -6.44
CA ASP A 119 9.94 9.57 -5.12
C ASP A 119 9.28 8.78 -3.99
N TYR A 120 7.96 8.59 -4.04
CA TYR A 120 7.25 7.79 -3.04
C TYR A 120 7.64 6.31 -3.10
N TYR A 121 7.83 5.77 -4.29
CA TYR A 121 8.32 4.40 -4.48
C TYR A 121 9.70 4.24 -3.87
N LYS A 122 10.63 5.17 -4.12
CA LYS A 122 11.97 5.17 -3.50
C LYS A 122 11.87 5.15 -1.99
N LYS A 123 11.09 6.04 -1.38
CA LYS A 123 10.86 6.04 0.07
C LYS A 123 10.24 4.75 0.61
N THR A 124 9.34 4.15 -0.16
CA THR A 124 8.72 2.86 0.19
C THR A 124 9.76 1.74 0.17
N SER A 125 10.66 1.76 -0.80
CA SER A 125 11.78 0.81 -0.91
C SER A 125 12.94 1.07 0.05
N ASP A 126 12.97 2.22 0.72
CA ASP A 126 13.96 2.50 1.78
C ASP A 126 13.54 1.86 3.11
N SER A 127 12.33 1.31 3.21
CA SER A 127 11.80 0.63 4.39
C SER A 127 11.36 -0.79 4.05
N ASP A 128 11.94 -1.74 4.76
CA ASP A 128 11.68 -3.17 4.53
C ASP A 128 10.30 -3.62 5.04
N ALA A 129 9.64 -2.76 5.83
CA ALA A 129 8.31 -3.03 6.38
C ALA A 129 7.29 -3.33 5.28
N HIS A 130 7.38 -2.68 4.12
CA HIS A 130 6.46 -2.90 3.00
C HIS A 130 6.66 -4.27 2.34
N VAL A 131 7.93 -4.65 2.14
CA VAL A 131 8.31 -5.96 1.59
C VAL A 131 7.90 -7.06 2.55
N PHE A 132 8.19 -6.89 3.84
CA PHE A 132 7.89 -7.90 4.86
C PHE A 132 6.39 -8.02 5.13
N ALA A 133 5.63 -6.92 5.16
CA ALA A 133 4.18 -6.95 5.27
C ALA A 133 3.53 -7.73 4.11
N MET A 134 4.09 -7.59 2.89
CA MET A 134 3.64 -8.35 1.73
C MET A 134 4.04 -9.83 1.81
N LEU A 135 5.22 -10.13 2.33
CA LEU A 135 5.68 -11.50 2.55
C LEU A 135 4.83 -12.23 3.61
N LEU A 136 4.48 -11.53 4.70
CA LEU A 136 3.60 -12.01 5.77
C LEU A 136 2.12 -12.08 5.36
N HIS A 137 1.75 -11.61 4.17
CA HIS A 137 0.39 -11.75 3.70
C HIS A 137 0.14 -13.18 3.19
N PRO A 138 -0.83 -13.93 3.73
CA PRO A 138 -0.99 -15.37 3.49
C PRO A 138 -1.21 -15.74 2.02
N THR A 139 -1.87 -14.87 1.25
CA THR A 139 -2.13 -15.11 -0.18
C THR A 139 -1.11 -14.47 -1.14
N LYS A 140 -0.28 -13.53 -0.67
CA LYS A 140 0.67 -12.81 -1.55
C LYS A 140 2.05 -13.43 -1.50
N LYS A 141 2.66 -13.51 -0.30
CA LYS A 141 3.97 -14.13 -0.05
C LYS A 141 4.98 -13.80 -1.16
N MET A 142 5.72 -14.81 -1.62
CA MET A 142 6.62 -14.73 -2.77
C MET A 142 5.91 -14.64 -4.13
N ASN A 143 4.62 -14.96 -4.22
CA ASN A 143 3.91 -14.97 -5.50
C ASN A 143 3.83 -13.56 -6.12
N TYR A 144 3.71 -12.53 -5.29
CA TYR A 144 3.76 -11.15 -5.79
C TYR A 144 5.13 -10.83 -6.40
N PHE A 145 6.21 -11.11 -5.68
CA PHE A 145 7.57 -10.81 -6.12
C PHE A 145 7.93 -11.59 -7.39
N LYS A 146 7.64 -12.91 -7.43
CA LYS A 146 7.82 -13.77 -8.61
C LYS A 146 7.13 -13.26 -9.86
N LYS A 147 6.00 -12.57 -9.70
CA LYS A 147 5.23 -12.04 -10.83
C LYS A 147 5.74 -10.68 -11.33
N HIS A 148 6.38 -9.91 -10.45
CA HIS A 148 6.57 -8.48 -10.69
C HIS A 148 8.01 -8.00 -10.64
N TRP A 149 8.93 -8.78 -10.06
CA TRP A 149 10.34 -8.45 -9.84
C TRP A 149 11.24 -9.52 -10.49
N ASP A 150 12.45 -9.13 -10.88
CA ASP A 150 13.44 -10.05 -11.43
C ASP A 150 14.02 -10.99 -10.37
N ASP A 151 14.69 -12.04 -10.82
CA ASP A 151 15.17 -13.12 -9.96
C ASP A 151 16.20 -12.64 -8.92
N ASN A 152 17.02 -11.63 -9.24
CA ASN A 152 18.00 -11.12 -8.27
C ASN A 152 17.30 -10.44 -7.08
N LEU A 153 16.28 -9.62 -7.36
CA LEU A 153 15.50 -8.98 -6.31
C LEU A 153 14.69 -10.00 -5.50
N GLN A 154 14.20 -11.07 -6.14
CA GLN A 154 13.52 -12.14 -5.42
C GLN A 154 14.47 -12.85 -4.44
N ASP A 155 15.71 -13.10 -4.85
CA ASP A 155 16.74 -13.69 -4.00
C ASP A 155 17.10 -12.79 -2.82
N GLU A 156 17.23 -11.47 -3.05
CA GLU A 156 17.45 -10.48 -1.99
C GLU A 156 16.32 -10.50 -0.94
N VAL A 157 15.06 -10.52 -1.38
CA VAL A 157 13.89 -10.65 -0.48
C VAL A 157 13.97 -11.93 0.35
N LEU A 158 14.35 -13.05 -0.26
CA LEU A 158 14.46 -14.34 0.45
C LEU A 158 15.61 -14.36 1.46
N ILE A 159 16.78 -13.83 1.09
CA ILE A 159 17.93 -13.73 2.00
C ILE A 159 17.56 -12.88 3.20
N PHE A 160 17.02 -11.70 2.94
CA PHE A 160 16.62 -10.76 3.97
C PHE A 160 15.55 -11.35 4.89
N ALA A 161 14.53 -12.01 4.32
CA ALA A 161 13.48 -12.62 5.11
C ALA A 161 13.99 -13.75 6.02
N LYS A 162 14.95 -14.55 5.54
CA LYS A 162 15.61 -15.56 6.37
C LYS A 162 16.36 -14.94 7.54
N ILE A 163 17.06 -13.83 7.33
CA ILE A 163 17.80 -13.12 8.39
C ILE A 163 16.83 -12.67 9.49
N ILE A 164 15.79 -11.90 9.14
CA ILE A 164 14.81 -11.41 10.13
C ILE A 164 14.10 -12.58 10.84
N PHE A 165 13.68 -13.60 10.09
CA PHE A 165 12.95 -14.72 10.68
C PHE A 165 13.82 -15.52 11.64
N LYS A 166 15.10 -15.70 11.31
CA LYS A 166 16.08 -16.33 12.19
C LYS A 166 16.28 -15.51 13.46
N GLU A 167 16.58 -14.22 13.35
CA GLU A 167 16.80 -13.34 14.50
C GLU A 167 15.57 -13.32 15.42
N ARG A 168 14.36 -13.24 14.84
CA ARG A 168 13.13 -13.24 15.64
C ARG A 168 12.89 -14.58 16.33
N TYR A 169 13.19 -15.68 15.66
CA TYR A 169 13.09 -17.03 16.22
C TYR A 169 14.06 -17.22 17.40
N GLU A 170 15.31 -16.78 17.25
CA GLU A 170 16.33 -16.86 18.29
C GLU A 170 15.93 -16.04 19.52
N LEU A 171 15.51 -14.79 19.35
CA LEU A 171 15.03 -13.93 20.45
C LEU A 171 13.88 -14.56 21.25
N LEU A 172 12.89 -15.14 20.57
CA LEU A 172 11.73 -15.74 21.25
C LEU A 172 12.10 -17.01 22.03
N ASN A 173 13.11 -17.75 21.58
CA ASN A 173 13.58 -18.94 22.27
C ASN A 173 14.53 -18.61 23.43
N GLU A 174 15.30 -17.53 23.32
CA GLU A 174 16.12 -17.00 24.42
C GLU A 174 15.22 -16.48 25.55
N GLU A 175 14.15 -15.74 25.25
CA GLU A 175 13.19 -15.24 26.25
C GLU A 175 12.44 -16.37 26.98
N CYS A 176 12.17 -17.51 26.33
CA CYS A 176 11.53 -18.67 26.97
C CYS A 176 12.47 -19.48 27.87
N ALA A 177 13.79 -19.37 27.70
CA ALA A 177 14.77 -20.12 28.49
C ALA A 177 14.93 -19.57 29.93
N ASP A 178 14.56 -18.31 30.17
CA ASP A 178 14.71 -17.65 31.47
C ASP A 178 13.51 -17.84 32.42
N THR A 179 12.41 -18.47 31.99
CA THR A 179 11.17 -18.53 32.79
C THR A 179 10.68 -19.91 33.23
N ASP A 180 11.21 -21.04 32.75
CA ASP A 180 10.76 -22.36 33.23
C ASP A 180 11.91 -23.35 33.44
N SER A 181 12.36 -23.42 34.69
CA SER A 181 12.90 -24.65 35.29
C SER A 181 11.72 -25.54 35.72
N ASP A 182 11.12 -26.28 34.79
CA ASP A 182 10.63 -27.64 35.07
C ASP A 182 10.21 -28.36 33.79
N LYS A 183 10.60 -29.64 33.70
CA LYS A 183 10.52 -30.50 32.51
C LYS A 183 9.12 -31.06 32.27
N SER A 184 8.80 -31.30 30.99
CA SER A 184 8.34 -32.64 30.54
C SER A 184 8.46 -32.80 29.02
N ASP A 185 8.97 -33.96 28.63
CA ASP A 185 9.21 -34.43 27.28
C ASP A 185 7.92 -34.69 26.46
N ASP A 186 8.12 -34.72 25.14
CA ASP A 186 7.34 -35.37 24.07
C ASP A 186 6.62 -34.41 23.09
N GLU A 187 7.29 -34.12 21.96
CA GLU A 187 6.67 -34.32 20.65
C GLU A 187 7.71 -34.47 19.53
N ASP A 188 7.63 -35.62 18.87
CA ASP A 188 8.40 -36.05 17.71
C ASP A 188 8.02 -35.22 16.47
N THR A 189 8.90 -34.29 16.09
CA THR A 189 8.87 -33.66 14.76
C THR A 189 10.23 -33.90 14.12
N SER A 190 10.25 -34.73 13.08
CA SER A 190 11.44 -35.10 12.30
C SER A 190 11.96 -33.94 11.42
N ALA A 191 12.26 -32.79 12.02
CA ALA A 191 12.97 -31.71 11.37
C ALA A 191 14.47 -31.94 11.50
N ASP A 192 15.22 -31.69 10.43
CA ASP A 192 16.68 -31.63 10.45
C ASP A 192 17.14 -30.76 11.63
N PRO A 193 17.86 -31.31 12.64
CA PRO A 193 18.09 -30.65 13.93
C PRO A 193 18.84 -29.32 13.84
N SER A 194 19.45 -29.05 12.69
CA SER A 194 20.37 -27.94 12.53
C SER A 194 19.64 -26.59 12.42
N TRP A 195 18.43 -26.51 11.83
CA TRP A 195 17.76 -25.22 11.51
C TRP A 195 16.21 -25.30 11.60
N PRO A 196 15.61 -25.53 12.79
CA PRO A 196 14.16 -25.69 12.95
C PRO A 196 13.32 -24.48 12.49
N TRP A 197 13.88 -23.27 12.55
CA TRP A 197 13.24 -22.05 12.05
C TRP A 197 13.09 -22.03 10.53
N LEU A 198 14.07 -22.60 9.80
CA LEU A 198 14.12 -22.57 8.34
C LEU A 198 13.03 -23.47 7.76
N ALA A 199 12.80 -24.64 8.37
CA ALA A 199 11.72 -25.54 8.00
C ALA A 199 10.34 -24.87 8.14
N LYS A 200 10.10 -24.18 9.27
CA LYS A 200 8.84 -23.43 9.50
C LYS A 200 8.67 -22.28 8.51
N PHE A 201 9.73 -21.54 8.23
CA PHE A 201 9.72 -20.44 7.26
C PHE A 201 9.42 -20.94 5.84
N GLN A 202 10.09 -22.01 5.40
CA GLN A 202 9.84 -22.62 4.09
C GLN A 202 8.43 -23.20 4.01
N TRP A 203 7.95 -23.84 5.09
CA TRP A 203 6.58 -24.34 5.17
C TRP A 203 5.57 -23.19 4.99
N TYR A 204 5.76 -22.07 5.69
CA TYR A 204 4.94 -20.87 5.48
C TYR A 204 4.96 -20.43 4.01
N LEU A 205 6.13 -20.24 3.42
CA LEU A 205 6.24 -19.71 2.06
C LEU A 205 5.59 -20.62 1.00
N ASN A 206 5.66 -21.94 1.18
CA ASN A 206 5.17 -22.91 0.21
C ASN A 206 3.70 -23.31 0.44
N THR A 207 3.12 -22.98 1.59
CA THR A 207 1.72 -23.28 1.86
C THR A 207 0.80 -22.39 1.01
N SER A 208 -0.15 -23.01 0.33
CA SER A 208 -1.21 -22.29 -0.38
C SER A 208 -2.33 -21.97 0.61
N ASP A 209 -2.31 -20.75 1.12
CA ASP A 209 -3.31 -20.30 2.10
C ASP A 209 -4.43 -19.52 1.42
N ILE A 210 -5.63 -19.67 1.97
CA ILE A 210 -6.82 -18.92 1.60
C ILE A 210 -7.11 -17.94 2.74
N LEU A 211 -7.33 -16.68 2.40
CA LEU A 211 -7.82 -15.66 3.31
C LEU A 211 -9.32 -15.44 2.98
N PRO A 212 -10.25 -15.82 3.87
CA PRO A 212 -11.68 -15.53 3.71
C PRO A 212 -11.95 -14.04 3.54
N GLU A 213 -13.02 -13.68 2.80
CA GLU A 213 -13.37 -12.28 2.52
C GLU A 213 -13.74 -11.47 3.77
N ASP A 214 -14.22 -12.15 4.81
CA ASP A 214 -14.62 -11.59 6.10
C ASP A 214 -13.51 -11.62 7.16
N MET A 215 -12.29 -12.04 6.81
CA MET A 215 -11.17 -12.20 7.73
C MET A 215 -9.99 -11.30 7.37
N SER A 216 -9.51 -10.54 8.34
CA SER A 216 -8.28 -9.75 8.21
C SER A 216 -7.01 -10.61 8.30
N VAL A 217 -5.90 -10.08 7.78
CA VAL A 217 -4.58 -10.74 7.88
C VAL A 217 -4.16 -10.97 9.33
N VAL A 218 -4.51 -10.06 10.24
CA VAL A 218 -4.18 -10.19 11.68
C VAL A 218 -4.99 -11.32 12.32
N GLU A 219 -6.28 -11.40 12.04
CA GLU A 219 -7.13 -12.49 12.54
C GLU A 219 -6.65 -13.86 12.02
N TRP A 220 -6.29 -13.92 10.74
CA TRP A 220 -5.72 -15.12 10.13
C TRP A 220 -4.46 -15.61 10.86
N TRP A 221 -3.54 -14.68 11.14
CA TRP A 221 -2.35 -14.95 11.92
C TRP A 221 -2.68 -15.33 13.36
N GLY A 222 -3.69 -14.72 13.97
CA GLY A 222 -4.20 -15.04 15.30
C GLY A 222 -4.67 -16.49 15.43
N VAL A 223 -5.45 -16.99 14.45
CA VAL A 223 -5.93 -18.38 14.40
C VAL A 223 -4.77 -19.37 14.23
N ARG A 224 -3.74 -18.98 13.47
CA ARG A 224 -2.58 -19.84 13.17
C ARG A 224 -1.40 -19.63 14.10
N ARG A 225 -1.59 -18.90 15.20
CA ARG A 225 -0.53 -18.61 16.18
C ARG A 225 0.16 -19.88 16.66
N THR A 226 -0.59 -20.95 16.93
CA THR A 226 -0.03 -22.23 17.41
C THR A 226 0.86 -22.93 16.38
N LEU A 227 0.61 -22.73 15.09
CA LEU A 227 1.42 -23.27 14.00
C LEU A 227 2.68 -22.42 13.75
N PHE A 228 2.64 -21.14 14.14
CA PHE A 228 3.68 -20.15 13.89
C PHE A 228 4.07 -19.37 15.14
N VAL A 229 4.20 -20.04 16.29
CA VAL A 229 4.56 -19.44 17.60
C VAL A 229 5.83 -18.58 17.51
N THR A 230 6.70 -18.89 16.55
CA THR A 230 7.96 -18.18 16.31
C THR A 230 7.85 -16.96 15.38
N ALA A 231 6.75 -16.83 14.64
CA ALA A 231 6.49 -15.66 13.78
C ALA A 231 5.66 -14.60 14.51
N ILE A 232 4.81 -15.03 15.44
CA ILE A 232 3.93 -14.17 16.23
C ILE A 232 4.21 -14.54 17.69
N GLY A 233 5.03 -13.76 18.37
CA GLY A 233 5.41 -14.03 19.76
C GLY A 233 4.19 -14.39 20.63
N SER A 234 4.41 -15.21 21.67
CA SER A 234 3.35 -15.87 22.45
C SER A 234 2.38 -14.92 23.18
N TYR A 235 2.67 -13.63 23.22
CA TYR A 235 1.91 -12.67 24.03
C TYR A 235 0.47 -12.46 23.53
N PRO A 236 -0.51 -12.28 24.43
CA PRO A 236 -1.79 -11.67 24.05
C PRO A 236 -1.49 -10.33 23.37
N LEU A 237 -2.28 -9.97 22.36
CA LEU A 237 -2.18 -8.70 21.64
C LEU A 237 -2.45 -7.56 22.62
N ASP A 238 -1.42 -7.17 23.38
CA ASP A 238 -1.44 -6.04 24.28
C ASP A 238 -1.12 -4.78 23.48
N GLN A 239 -1.89 -3.72 23.72
CA GLN A 239 -1.78 -2.45 23.02
C GLN A 239 -0.38 -1.83 23.17
N ASP A 240 0.32 -2.17 24.25
CA ASP A 240 1.70 -1.77 24.52
C ASP A 240 2.73 -2.42 23.59
N LEU A 241 2.50 -3.64 23.09
CA LEU A 241 3.41 -4.27 22.12
C LEU A 241 3.29 -3.64 20.73
N ILE A 242 2.08 -3.20 20.35
CA ILE A 242 1.84 -2.42 19.12
C ILE A 242 2.56 -1.07 19.22
N ASN A 243 2.52 -0.42 20.38
CA ASN A 243 3.23 0.83 20.63
C ASN A 243 4.75 0.65 20.61
N ARG A 244 5.28 -0.42 21.21
CA ARG A 244 6.73 -0.74 21.17
C ARG A 244 7.23 -1.13 19.78
N PHE A 245 6.42 -1.81 18.97
CA PHE A 245 6.76 -2.09 17.57
C PHE A 245 6.85 -0.80 16.76
N ASN A 246 5.98 0.18 17.04
CA ASN A 246 6.07 1.50 16.42
C ASN A 246 7.28 2.32 16.92
N GLU A 247 7.67 2.20 18.20
CA GLU A 247 8.85 2.89 18.76
C GLU A 247 10.19 2.27 18.33
N THR A 248 10.27 0.94 18.18
CA THR A 248 11.52 0.26 17.74
C THR A 248 11.82 0.43 16.25
N VAL A 249 10.81 0.76 15.44
CA VAL A 249 11.00 1.11 14.02
C VAL A 249 11.62 2.51 13.86
N ASP A 250 11.44 3.42 14.82
CA ASP A 250 12.01 4.77 14.78
C ASP A 250 13.48 4.83 15.28
N ASP A 251 13.91 3.92 16.16
CA ASP A 251 15.23 4.02 16.83
C ASP A 251 16.35 3.14 16.20
N LYS A 252 16.04 2.27 15.23
CA LYS A 252 17.02 1.36 14.60
C LYS A 252 17.08 1.40 13.07
N SER A 253 16.60 2.48 12.44
CA SER A 253 16.47 2.59 10.97
C SER A 253 17.79 2.43 10.18
N ASP A 254 18.95 2.56 10.82
CA ASP A 254 20.26 2.48 10.16
C ASP A 254 20.91 1.09 10.17
N VAL A 255 20.44 0.16 11.03
CA VAL A 255 21.05 -1.18 11.16
C VAL A 255 20.39 -2.20 10.22
N TYR A 256 19.15 -1.95 9.82
CA TYR A 256 18.33 -2.89 9.04
C TYR A 256 18.11 -2.45 7.60
N ARG A 257 19.00 -1.64 7.02
CA ARG A 257 18.82 -1.23 5.63
C ARG A 257 19.18 -2.40 4.72
N LEU A 258 18.24 -2.86 3.88
CA LEU A 258 18.54 -3.72 2.73
C LEU A 258 19.80 -3.18 2.02
N PRO A 259 20.73 -4.05 1.56
CA PRO A 259 21.83 -3.62 0.71
C PRO A 259 21.25 -2.79 -0.42
N ASP A 260 21.78 -1.58 -0.60
CA ASP A 260 21.26 -0.55 -1.51
C ASP A 260 20.87 -1.20 -2.83
N ILE A 261 19.56 -1.39 -3.04
CA ILE A 261 19.01 -2.13 -4.18
C ILE A 261 19.45 -1.36 -5.42
N LYS A 262 20.54 -1.84 -6.03
CA LYS A 262 21.34 -1.08 -6.97
C LYS A 262 20.50 -0.72 -8.18
N ASP A 263 20.49 0.58 -8.47
CA ASP A 263 19.88 1.22 -9.63
C ASP A 263 18.34 1.15 -9.69
N LYS A 264 17.72 1.99 -8.86
CA LYS A 264 16.26 2.19 -8.78
C LYS A 264 15.60 2.74 -10.07
N SER A 265 16.35 2.88 -11.17
CA SER A 265 15.85 3.26 -12.50
C SER A 265 15.35 2.08 -13.35
N VAL A 266 15.79 0.85 -13.05
CA VAL A 266 15.46 -0.35 -13.83
C VAL A 266 14.08 -0.94 -13.46
N PHE A 267 13.45 -0.45 -12.38
CA PHE A 267 12.18 -0.95 -11.83
C PHE A 267 10.95 -0.74 -12.72
N TRP A 268 11.12 -0.10 -13.88
CA TRP A 268 10.06 0.24 -14.82
C TRP A 268 10.18 -0.44 -16.18
N ILE A 269 11.19 -1.29 -16.42
CA ILE A 269 11.37 -2.04 -17.67
C ILE A 269 10.91 -3.48 -17.49
#